data_AF-A0A7C3CMB0-F1
#
_entry.id   AF-A0A7C3CMB0-F1
#
_cell.length_a   1.000
_cell.length_b   1.000
_cell.length_c   1.000
_cell.angle_alpha   90.00
_cell.angle_beta   90.00
_cell.angle_gamma   90.00
#
_symmetry.space_group_name_H-M   'P 1'
#
loop_
_entity.id
_entity.type
_entity.pdbx_description
1 polymer ?
#
loop_
_entity_poly.entity_id
_entity_poly.type
_entity_poly.pdbx_seq_one_letter_code
_entity_poly.pdbx_strand_id
1 'polypeptide(L)' 'MTTKTYDQVLSLTQQLSHTQRLDLFRELVELIHEDIALPQTRSIMELEGLGKEVWAEIDAQAYVEQE' A
#
# COMPACT_ATOMS: atom_id res chain seq x y z
N MET A 1 0.84 25.27 13.43
CA MET A 1 1.95 24.64 14.19
C MET A 1 2.28 23.23 13.67
N THR A 2 2.01 22.92 12.40
CA THR A 2 2.05 21.54 11.88
C THR A 2 3.24 21.22 10.97
N THR A 3 3.88 22.22 10.36
CA THR A 3 5.01 22.00 9.43
C THR A 3 6.26 21.45 10.12
N LYS A 4 6.61 21.98 11.30
CA LYS A 4 7.74 21.45 12.10
C LYS A 4 7.55 19.98 12.52
N THR A 5 6.31 19.53 12.70
CA THR A 5 6.00 18.17 13.11
C THR A 5 6.17 17.18 11.96
N TYR A 6 5.77 17.57 10.73
CA TYR A 6 5.92 16.72 9.55
C TYR A 6 7.39 16.42 9.23
N ASP A 7 8.23 17.45 9.21
CA ASP A 7 9.66 17.29 8.90
C ASP A 7 10.38 16.41 9.93
N GLN A 8 9.98 16.48 11.19
CA GLN A 8 10.49 15.62 12.26
C GLN A 8 10.09 14.16 12.06
N VAL A 9 8.82 13.89 11.74
CA VAL A 9 8.33 12.53 11.46
C VAL A 9 9.03 11.94 10.24
N LEU A 10 9.23 12.74 9.20
CA LEU A 10 9.97 12.31 8.00
C LEU A 10 11.43 11.97 8.34
N SER A 11 12.11 12.81 9.12
CA SER A 11 13.48 12.56 9.55
C SER A 11 13.61 11.30 10.41
N LEU A 12 12.65 11.03 11.30
CA LEU A 12 12.63 9.80 12.10
C LEU A 12 12.39 8.57 11.23
N THR A 13 11.49 8.68 10.26
CA THR A 13 11.21 7.60 9.30
C THR A 13 12.45 7.21 8.48
N GLN A 14 13.29 8.19 8.12
CA GLN A 14 14.53 7.94 7.38
C GLN A 14 15.60 7.18 8.19
N GLN A 15 15.52 7.20 9.52
CA GLN A 15 16.43 6.45 10.40
C GLN A 15 16.02 4.99 10.59
N LEU A 16 14.80 4.62 10.20
CA LEU A 16 14.31 3.25 10.27
C LEU A 16 14.95 2.37 9.19
N SER A 17 15.11 1.09 9.50
CA SER A 17 15.48 0.08 8.51
C SER A 17 14.43 -0.01 7.39
N HIS A 18 14.79 -0.62 6.26
CA HIS A 18 13.87 -0.77 5.13
C HIS A 18 12.57 -1.49 5.53
N THR A 19 12.66 -2.59 6.28
CA THR A 19 11.51 -3.35 6.78
C THR A 19 10.63 -2.50 7.69
N GLN A 20 11.23 -1.79 8.66
CA GLN A 20 10.48 -0.93 9.58
C GLN A 20 9.77 0.23 8.88
N ARG A 21 10.32 0.75 7.77
CA ARG A 21 9.63 1.77 6.95
C ARG A 21 8.40 1.20 6.24
N LEU A 22 8.46 -0.06 5.78
CA LEU A 22 7.33 -0.73 5.14
C LEU A 22 6.23 -1.06 6.17
N ASP A 23 6.62 -1.49 7.37
CA ASP A 23 5.67 -1.72 8.47
C ASP A 23 4.98 -0.41 8.87
N LEU A 24 5.74 0.67 9.05
CA LEU A 24 5.19 1.99 9.35
C LEU A 24 4.24 2.48 8.24
N PHE A 25 4.57 2.22 6.97
CA PHE A 25 3.68 2.58 5.86
C PHE A 25 2.35 1.83 5.91
N ARG A 26 2.37 0.54 6.25
CA ARG A 26 1.16 -0.27 6.44
C ARG A 26 0.28 0.29 7.56
N GLU A 27 0.87 0.56 8.73
CA GLU A 27 0.15 1.13 9.87
C GLU A 27 -0.46 2.49 9.54
N LEU A 28 0.24 3.34 8.78
CA LEU A 28 -0.30 4.63 8.33
C LEU A 28 -1.50 4.48 7.39
N VAL A 29 -1.46 3.50 6.48
CA VAL A 29 -2.60 3.21 5.59
C VAL A 29 -3.80 2.70 6.38
N GLU A 30 -3.58 1.83 7.37
CA GLU A 30 -4.63 1.34 8.27
C GLU A 30 -5.26 2.47 9.07
N LEU A 31 -4.44 3.36 9.65
CA LEU A 31 -4.90 4.54 10.39
C LEU A 31 -5.75 5.48 9.50
N ILE A 32 -5.32 5.71 8.26
CA ILE A 32 -6.08 6.49 7.28
C ILE A 32 -7.42 5.79 6.96
N HIS A 33 -7.44 4.47 6.84
CA HIS A 33 -8.67 3.72 6.57
C HIS A 33 -9.64 3.72 7.77
N GLU A 34 -9.13 3.63 9.00
CA GLU A 34 -9.94 3.72 10.22
C GLU A 34 -10.59 5.10 10.36
N ASP A 35 -9.84 6.18 10.10
CA ASP A 35 -10.36 7.55 10.13
C ASP A 35 -11.39 7.80 9.01
N ILE A 36 -11.28 7.07 7.90
CA ILE A 36 -12.20 7.20 6.76
C ILE A 36 -13.52 6.46 6.98
N ALA A 37 -13.64 5.56 7.96
CA ALA A 37 -14.82 4.74 8.34
C ALA A 37 -16.13 4.97 7.54
N LEU A 38 -16.05 4.76 6.23
CA LEU A 38 -17.15 4.41 5.35
C LEU A 38 -17.18 2.90 5.38
N PRO A 39 -18.36 2.27 5.41
CA PRO A 39 -18.47 0.82 5.51
C PRO A 39 -17.87 0.21 4.24
N GLN A 40 -16.60 -0.19 4.30
CA GLN A 40 -15.89 -0.81 3.19
C GLN A 40 -16.27 -2.29 3.11
N THR A 41 -17.51 -2.55 2.70
CA THR A 41 -17.76 -3.76 1.92
C THR A 41 -17.19 -3.48 0.53
N ARG A 42 -15.85 -3.55 0.38
CA ARG A 42 -15.24 -3.43 -0.95
C ARG A 42 -15.73 -4.62 -1.76
N SER A 43 -16.41 -4.34 -2.85
CA SER A 43 -16.88 -5.41 -3.74
C SER A 43 -15.68 -5.92 -4.52
N ILE A 44 -15.50 -7.24 -4.62
CA ILE A 44 -14.50 -7.84 -5.53
C ILE A 44 -14.74 -7.38 -6.99
N MET A 45 -15.95 -6.95 -7.33
CA MET A 45 -16.28 -6.34 -8.62
C MET A 45 -15.53 -5.03 -8.90
N GLU A 46 -15.00 -4.34 -7.87
CA GLU A 46 -14.13 -3.18 -8.05
C GLU A 46 -12.81 -3.54 -8.74
N LEU A 47 -12.42 -4.81 -8.69
CA LEU A 47 -11.23 -5.35 -9.35
C LEU A 47 -11.52 -5.94 -10.73
N GLU A 48 -12.78 -5.91 -11.18
CA GLU A 48 -13.18 -6.41 -12.50
C GLU A 48 -12.55 -5.54 -13.60
N GLY A 49 -11.81 -6.18 -14.52
CA GLY A 49 -11.12 -5.50 -15.62
C GLY A 49 -9.70 -5.03 -15.31
N LEU A 50 -9.36 -4.78 -14.04
CA LEU A 50 -7.99 -4.38 -13.62
C LEU A 50 -6.94 -5.48 -13.86
N GLY A 51 -7.36 -6.76 -13.85
CA GLY A 51 -6.46 -7.88 -14.11
C GLY A 51 -5.83 -7.84 -15.51
N LYS A 52 -6.52 -7.34 -16.53
CA LYS A 52 -5.94 -7.32 -17.88
C LYS A 52 -4.79 -6.32 -18.01
N GLU A 53 -4.92 -5.16 -17.37
CA GLU A 53 -3.94 -4.06 -17.48
C GLU A 53 -2.71 -4.33 -16.61
N VAL A 54 -2.90 -4.90 -15.42
CA VAL A 54 -1.79 -5.24 -14.50
C VAL A 54 -0.96 -6.41 -15.04
N TRP A 55 -1.60 -7.37 -15.71
CA TRP A 55 -0.94 -8.56 -16.24
C TRP A 55 -0.51 -8.42 -17.71
N ALA A 56 -0.75 -7.26 -18.34
CA ALA A 56 -0.41 -7.04 -19.75
C ALA A 56 1.10 -7.16 -20.03
N GLU A 57 1.94 -6.83 -19.05
CA GLU A 57 3.40 -6.87 -19.15
C GLU A 57 4.01 -8.06 -18.40
N ILE A 58 3.18 -8.92 -17.81
CA ILE A 58 3.62 -10.10 -17.05
C ILE A 58 3.32 -11.34 -17.87
N ASP A 59 4.37 -12.13 -18.16
CA ASP A 59 4.19 -13.46 -18.75
C ASP A 59 3.63 -14.42 -17.70
N ALA A 60 2.29 -14.51 -17.67
CA ALA A 60 1.57 -15.38 -16.75
C ALA A 60 1.92 -16.87 -16.94
N GLN A 61 2.31 -17.26 -18.16
CA GLN A 61 2.67 -18.65 -18.46
C GLN A 61 4.04 -18.99 -17.86
N ALA A 62 5.01 -18.10 -18.00
CA ALA A 62 6.31 -18.25 -17.36
C ALA A 62 6.22 -18.36 -15.83
N TYR A 63 5.25 -17.67 -15.21
CA TYR A 63 5.02 -17.74 -13.76
C TYR A 63 4.47 -19.09 -13.30
N VAL A 64 3.57 -19.71 -14.09
CA VAL A 64 2.99 -21.03 -13.78
C VAL A 64 4.01 -22.15 -13.95
N GLU A 65 4.93 -22.02 -14.90
CA GLU A 65 5.99 -23.00 -15.15
C GLU A 65 7.11 -22.96 -14.10
N GLN A 66 7.17 -21.91 -13.27
CA GLN A 66 8.20 -21.72 -12.25
C GLN A 66 7.78 -22.25 -10.86
N GLU A 67 6.54 -22.70 -10.68
CA GLU A 67 6.00 -23.30 -9.44
C GLU A 67 5.98 -24.84 -9.46
#